data_AF-A0A969ELV4-F1
#
_entry.id   AF-A0A969ELV4-F1
#
_cell.length_a   1.000
_cell.length_b   1.000
_cell.length_c   1.000
_cell.angle_alpha   90.00
_cell.angle_beta   90.00
_cell.angle_gamma   90.00
#
_symmetry.space_group_name_H-M   'P 1'
#
loop_
_entity.id
_entity.type
_entity.pdbx_description
1 polymer ?
#
loop_
_entity_poly.entity_id
_entity_poly.type
_entity_poly.pdbx_seq_one_letter_code
_entity_poly.pdbx_strand_id
1 'polypeptide(L)'
;MSGNDGAGQYENYENIPVLGVYTWIEERQMALLAEIQQEEAFAPARQLALTTFALSLLTALILTGGVYFFSRQIARPILAMTNAATRIAEGDLNQMAPVLTQDEIGTLAITFNAMTNQLRETLSGLEQRVAERTEKLSQSQKHTEGLLKELDDITRLARLVNFEFNPKTQMFLFNDRFYETLGTNVVFEDGFDFPAKYALERFVLPIDSERLLSDLNGVGADETKEETDYQFLDHKSQIRSFHSALRLNSIQMDRLQN
;
A
#
# COMPACT_ATOMS: atom_id res chain seq x y z
N MET A 1 -16.19 -103.87 6.41
CA MET A 1 -14.91 -103.52 7.06
C MET A 1 -14.04 -104.75 7.02
N SER A 2 -13.20 -104.90 5.99
CA SER A 2 -12.32 -106.06 5.79
C SER A 2 -10.87 -105.63 6.01
N GLY A 3 -10.28 -106.01 7.13
CA GLY A 3 -8.82 -106.06 7.33
C GLY A 3 -8.03 -104.75 7.42
N ASN A 4 -8.66 -103.58 7.33
CA ASN A 4 -7.96 -102.28 7.31
C ASN A 4 -8.43 -101.36 8.44
N ASP A 5 -7.50 -100.60 9.02
CA ASP A 5 -7.80 -99.48 9.92
C ASP A 5 -8.41 -98.30 9.15
N GLY A 6 -9.15 -97.43 9.83
CA GLY A 6 -9.73 -96.25 9.20
C GLY A 6 -10.20 -95.19 10.17
N ALA A 7 -10.38 -93.99 9.65
CA ALA A 7 -10.94 -92.85 10.38
C ALA A 7 -11.90 -92.08 9.46
N GLY A 8 -12.94 -91.48 10.04
CA GLY A 8 -13.92 -90.71 9.29
C GLY A 8 -14.93 -89.98 10.16
N GLN A 9 -15.76 -89.17 9.51
CA GLN A 9 -16.91 -88.52 10.14
C GLN A 9 -18.16 -89.24 9.66
N TYR A 10 -19.04 -89.60 10.58
CA TYR A 10 -20.31 -90.27 10.27
C TYR A 10 -21.32 -90.04 11.41
N GLU A 11 -22.57 -90.43 11.19
CA GLU A 11 -23.59 -90.43 12.23
C GLU A 11 -23.57 -91.77 12.96
N ASN A 12 -23.44 -91.75 14.29
CA ASN A 12 -23.44 -92.98 15.09
C ASN A 12 -24.85 -93.59 15.17
N TYR A 13 -25.02 -94.69 15.91
CA TYR A 13 -26.30 -95.40 16.03
C TYR A 13 -27.43 -94.58 16.66
N GLU A 14 -27.12 -93.45 17.31
CA GLU A 14 -28.08 -92.50 17.87
C GLU A 14 -28.36 -91.31 16.93
N ASN A 15 -27.82 -91.35 15.69
CA ASN A 15 -27.84 -90.26 14.71
C ASN A 15 -27.09 -88.99 15.17
N ILE A 16 -26.07 -89.14 16.02
CA ILE A 16 -25.21 -88.04 16.46
C ILE A 16 -23.96 -87.98 15.55
N PRO A 17 -23.60 -86.81 15.00
CA PRO A 17 -22.35 -86.66 14.25
C PRO A 17 -21.12 -86.93 15.14
N VAL A 18 -20.33 -87.93 14.79
CA VAL A 18 -19.11 -88.33 15.51
C VAL A 18 -17.89 -88.35 14.59
N LEU A 19 -16.72 -88.16 15.20
CA LEU A 19 -15.44 -88.53 14.61
C LEU A 19 -15.09 -89.92 15.14
N GLY A 20 -15.02 -90.91 14.25
CA GLY A 20 -14.71 -92.28 14.62
C GLY A 20 -13.42 -92.78 14.00
N VAL A 21 -12.68 -93.56 14.79
CA VAL A 21 -11.52 -94.34 14.34
C VAL A 21 -11.79 -95.80 14.67
N TYR A 22 -11.55 -96.69 13.71
CA TYR A 22 -11.69 -98.12 13.92
C TYR A 22 -10.38 -98.84 13.56
N THR A 23 -10.04 -99.86 14.34
CA THR A 23 -8.91 -100.76 14.07
C THR A 23 -9.38 -102.20 14.03
N TRP A 24 -8.84 -102.98 13.10
CA TRP A 24 -9.22 -104.38 12.92
C TRP A 24 -8.31 -105.31 13.74
N ILE A 25 -8.90 -106.20 14.55
CA ILE A 25 -8.19 -107.18 15.37
C ILE A 25 -8.37 -108.56 14.74
N GLU A 26 -7.37 -109.00 13.97
CA GLU A 26 -7.42 -110.26 13.20
C GLU A 26 -7.63 -111.49 14.09
N GLU A 27 -6.96 -111.55 15.25
CA GLU A 27 -7.00 -112.68 16.19
C GLU A 27 -8.40 -112.98 16.72
N ARG A 28 -9.26 -111.97 16.77
CA ARG A 28 -10.62 -112.05 17.33
C ARG A 28 -11.72 -111.79 16.30
N GLN A 29 -11.35 -111.56 15.02
CA GLN A 29 -12.28 -111.23 13.93
C GLN A 29 -13.25 -110.09 14.30
N MET A 30 -12.75 -109.07 14.99
CA MET A 30 -13.56 -107.95 15.48
C MET A 30 -12.88 -106.60 15.19
N ALA A 31 -13.68 -105.55 15.05
CA ALA A 31 -13.20 -104.17 14.98
C ALA A 31 -13.35 -103.49 16.35
N LEU A 32 -12.30 -102.82 16.81
CA LEU A 32 -12.39 -101.90 17.95
C LEU A 32 -12.71 -100.51 17.38
N LEU A 33 -13.86 -99.96 17.75
CA LEU A 33 -14.31 -98.63 17.37
C LEU A 33 -14.19 -97.67 18.56
N ALA A 34 -13.55 -96.52 18.33
CA ALA A 34 -13.56 -95.39 19.24
C ALA A 34 -14.21 -94.20 18.53
N GLU A 35 -15.18 -93.57 19.18
CA GLU A 35 -15.90 -92.41 18.66
C GLU A 35 -15.91 -91.26 19.67
N ILE A 36 -15.84 -90.03 19.16
CA ILE A 36 -16.03 -88.79 19.93
C ILE A 36 -17.06 -87.91 19.20
N GLN A 37 -17.94 -87.25 19.94
CA GLN A 37 -18.92 -86.35 19.33
C GLN A 37 -18.22 -85.18 18.65
N GLN A 38 -18.68 -84.82 17.46
CA GLN A 38 -18.10 -83.75 16.66
C GLN A 38 -18.13 -82.40 17.41
N GLU A 39 -19.20 -82.13 18.16
CA GLU A 39 -19.32 -80.92 18.98
C GLU A 39 -18.25 -80.84 20.07
N GLU A 40 -17.93 -81.96 20.73
CA GLU A 40 -16.89 -82.03 21.76
C GLU A 40 -15.50 -81.89 21.13
N ALA A 41 -15.25 -82.58 20.01
CA ALA A 41 -13.98 -82.52 19.30
C ALA A 41 -13.67 -81.11 18.76
N PHE A 42 -14.69 -80.37 18.29
CA PHE A 42 -14.51 -79.00 17.79
C PHE A 42 -14.81 -77.90 18.81
N ALA A 43 -15.28 -78.22 20.01
CA ALA A 43 -15.56 -77.21 21.04
C ALA A 43 -14.35 -76.30 21.33
N PRO A 44 -13.11 -76.81 21.48
CA PRO A 44 -11.93 -75.97 21.68
C PRO A 44 -11.64 -75.07 20.46
N ALA A 45 -11.76 -75.62 19.25
CA ALA A 45 -11.54 -74.86 18.01
C ALA A 45 -12.58 -73.73 17.84
N ARG A 46 -13.86 -74.01 18.15
CA ARG A 46 -14.93 -73.00 18.11
C ARG A 46 -14.71 -71.91 19.15
N GLN A 47 -14.30 -72.26 20.37
CA GLN A 47 -13.97 -71.29 21.40
C GLN A 47 -12.81 -70.39 20.94
N LEU A 48 -11.72 -70.96 20.42
CA LEU A 48 -10.60 -70.19 19.89
C LEU A 48 -11.00 -69.27 18.73
N ALA A 49 -11.83 -69.76 17.81
CA ALA A 49 -12.34 -68.98 16.69
C ALA A 49 -13.18 -67.78 17.18
N LEU A 50 -14.08 -68.00 18.14
CA LEU A 50 -14.92 -66.95 18.73
C LEU A 50 -14.10 -65.93 19.52
N THR A 51 -13.12 -66.36 20.32
CA THR A 51 -12.25 -65.44 21.07
C THR A 51 -11.38 -64.61 20.13
N THR A 52 -10.83 -65.22 19.08
CA THR A 52 -10.03 -64.52 18.07
C THR A 52 -10.89 -63.50 17.32
N PHE A 53 -12.09 -63.91 16.89
CA PHE A 53 -13.02 -63.02 16.22
C PHE A 53 -13.43 -61.83 17.11
N ALA A 54 -13.76 -62.08 18.38
CA ALA A 54 -14.10 -61.04 19.34
C ALA A 54 -12.95 -60.05 19.53
N LEU A 55 -11.70 -60.54 19.65
CA LEU A 55 -10.52 -59.69 19.78
C LEU A 55 -10.24 -58.87 18.52
N SER A 56 -10.37 -59.48 17.34
CA SER A 56 -10.23 -58.77 16.06
C SER A 56 -11.29 -57.68 15.91
N LEU A 57 -12.54 -57.97 16.26
CA LEU A 57 -13.64 -57.00 16.22
C LEU A 57 -13.39 -55.84 17.19
N LEU A 58 -12.98 -56.13 18.43
CA LEU A 58 -12.64 -55.11 19.42
C LEU A 58 -11.51 -54.20 18.92
N THR A 59 -10.46 -54.80 18.36
CA THR A 59 -9.32 -54.04 17.81
C THR A 59 -9.76 -53.15 16.65
N ALA A 60 -10.58 -53.66 15.73
CA ALA A 60 -11.11 -52.88 14.61
C ALA A 60 -11.95 -51.68 15.07
N LEU A 61 -12.79 -51.87 16.09
CA LEU A 61 -13.60 -50.81 16.69
C LEU A 61 -12.73 -49.74 17.36
N ILE A 62 -11.71 -50.14 18.12
CA ILE A 62 -10.77 -49.19 18.75
C ILE A 62 -10.03 -48.38 17.69
N LEU A 63 -9.50 -49.02 16.65
CA LEU A 63 -8.80 -48.33 15.56
C LEU A 63 -9.70 -47.34 14.83
N THR A 64 -10.92 -47.75 14.51
CA THR A 64 -11.89 -46.88 13.81
C THR A 64 -12.30 -45.70 14.68
N GLY A 65 -12.54 -45.93 15.98
CA GLY A 65 -12.81 -44.87 16.94
C GLY A 65 -11.64 -43.90 17.10
N GLY A 66 -10.41 -44.43 17.16
CA GLY A 66 -9.19 -43.65 17.22
C GLY A 66 -9.02 -42.75 15.99
N VAL A 67 -9.14 -43.30 14.77
CA VAL A 67 -9.04 -42.53 13.52
C VAL A 67 -10.08 -41.41 13.47
N TYR A 68 -11.33 -41.71 13.86
CA TYR A 68 -12.40 -40.71 13.90
C TYR A 68 -12.06 -39.57 14.88
N PHE A 69 -11.55 -39.92 16.07
CA PHE A 69 -11.15 -38.95 17.08
C PHE A 69 -9.98 -38.07 16.63
N PHE A 70 -8.90 -38.67 16.10
CA PHE A 70 -7.75 -37.96 15.55
C PHE A 70 -8.12 -37.02 14.39
N SER A 71 -9.00 -37.47 13.49
CA SER A 71 -9.50 -36.64 12.39
C SER A 71 -10.23 -35.40 12.93
N ARG A 72 -11.04 -35.56 13.98
CA ARG A 72 -11.82 -34.47 14.57
C ARG A 72 -10.99 -33.50 15.39
N GLN A 73 -9.99 -33.99 16.14
CA GLN A 73 -9.20 -33.16 17.05
C GLN A 73 -7.97 -32.53 16.38
N ILE A 74 -7.42 -33.14 15.34
CA ILE A 74 -6.18 -32.65 14.71
C ILE A 74 -6.42 -32.26 13.25
N ALA A 75 -6.85 -33.22 12.42
CA ALA A 75 -6.90 -32.99 10.97
C ALA A 75 -7.91 -31.89 10.56
N ARG A 76 -9.12 -31.90 11.14
CA ARG A 76 -10.15 -30.91 10.84
C ARG A 76 -9.76 -29.48 11.24
N PRO A 77 -9.31 -29.21 12.49
CA PRO A 77 -8.85 -27.87 12.85
C PRO A 77 -7.68 -27.38 12.00
N ILE A 78 -6.69 -28.24 11.71
CA ILE A 78 -5.55 -27.86 10.87
C ILE A 78 -6.01 -27.46 9.47
N LEU A 79 -6.87 -28.25 8.82
CA LEU A 79 -7.40 -27.91 7.50
C LEU A 79 -8.20 -26.59 7.52
N ALA A 80 -8.98 -26.34 8.58
CA ALA A 80 -9.70 -25.09 8.73
C ALA A 80 -8.75 -23.89 8.87
N MET A 81 -7.65 -24.04 9.63
CA MET A 81 -6.60 -23.03 9.75
C MET A 81 -5.89 -22.78 8.42
N THR A 82 -5.54 -23.83 7.69
CA THR A 82 -4.91 -23.71 6.36
C THR A 82 -5.81 -22.92 5.41
N ASN A 83 -7.11 -23.24 5.36
CA ASN A 83 -8.06 -22.52 4.50
C ASN A 83 -8.19 -21.04 4.90
N ALA A 84 -8.22 -20.73 6.20
CA ALA A 84 -8.23 -19.35 6.68
C ALA A 84 -6.95 -18.61 6.27
N ALA A 85 -5.78 -19.24 6.44
CA ALA A 85 -4.50 -18.68 6.04
C ALA A 85 -4.40 -18.42 4.54
N THR A 86 -4.90 -19.32 3.69
CA THR A 86 -4.94 -19.11 2.24
C THR A 86 -5.76 -17.88 1.87
N ARG A 87 -6.96 -17.72 2.45
CA ARG A 87 -7.80 -16.54 2.17
C ARG A 87 -7.20 -15.23 2.69
N ILE A 88 -6.54 -15.29 3.84
CA ILE A 88 -5.78 -14.14 4.39
C ILE A 88 -4.63 -13.76 3.45
N ALA A 89 -3.92 -14.75 2.88
CA ALA A 89 -2.85 -14.52 1.91
C ALA A 89 -3.36 -13.92 0.59
N GLU A 90 -4.62 -14.18 0.22
CA GLU A 90 -5.31 -13.58 -0.92
C GLU A 90 -5.82 -12.15 -0.63
N GLY A 91 -5.65 -11.65 0.60
CA GLY A 91 -6.01 -10.29 1.02
C GLY A 91 -7.33 -10.18 1.79
N ASP A 92 -8.06 -11.29 2.01
CA ASP A 92 -9.26 -11.30 2.85
C ASP A 92 -8.88 -11.45 4.33
N LEU A 93 -8.56 -10.32 4.96
CA LEU A 93 -8.19 -10.25 6.38
C LEU A 93 -9.38 -10.39 7.32
N ASN A 94 -10.63 -10.54 6.84
CA ASN A 94 -11.79 -10.73 7.71
C ASN A 94 -11.99 -12.19 8.14
N GLN A 95 -11.19 -13.09 7.57
CA GLN A 95 -11.23 -14.51 7.91
C GLN A 95 -10.64 -14.78 9.29
N MET A 96 -11.21 -15.77 9.98
CA MET A 96 -10.73 -16.26 11.27
C MET A 96 -10.64 -17.78 11.23
N ALA A 97 -9.57 -18.31 11.83
CA ALA A 97 -9.47 -19.73 12.14
C ALA A 97 -10.41 -20.10 13.29
N PRO A 98 -11.28 -21.11 13.13
CA PRO A 98 -12.17 -21.54 14.21
C PRO A 98 -11.38 -22.23 15.33
N VAL A 99 -11.70 -21.90 16.59
CA VAL A 99 -11.14 -22.56 17.77
C VAL A 99 -12.01 -23.78 18.10
N LEU A 100 -11.61 -24.95 17.60
CA LEU A 100 -12.39 -26.18 17.69
C LEU A 100 -12.00 -27.11 18.85
N THR A 101 -10.82 -26.89 19.44
CA THR A 101 -10.23 -27.73 20.49
C THR A 101 -9.73 -26.87 21.65
N GLN A 102 -9.52 -27.48 22.82
CA GLN A 102 -9.02 -26.81 24.04
C GLN A 102 -7.56 -27.21 24.36
N ASP A 103 -6.81 -27.58 23.33
CA ASP A 103 -5.41 -28.03 23.40
C ASP A 103 -4.47 -27.04 22.70
N GLU A 104 -3.26 -27.48 22.37
CA GLU A 104 -2.26 -26.68 21.65
C GLU A 104 -2.77 -26.21 20.28
N ILE A 105 -3.63 -27.00 19.62
CA ILE A 105 -4.21 -26.63 18.32
C ILE A 105 -5.21 -25.49 18.49
N GLY A 106 -5.99 -25.50 19.57
CA GLY A 106 -6.89 -24.40 19.91
C GLY A 106 -6.12 -23.12 20.26
N THR A 107 -5.05 -23.26 21.04
CA THR A 107 -4.16 -22.14 21.39
C THR A 107 -3.49 -21.55 20.15
N LEU A 108 -3.09 -22.39 19.20
CA LEU A 108 -2.54 -21.96 17.92
C LEU A 108 -3.57 -21.18 17.10
N ALA A 109 -4.83 -21.62 17.05
CA ALA A 109 -5.90 -20.91 16.36
C ALA A 109 -6.14 -19.51 16.96
N ILE A 110 -6.15 -19.40 18.30
CA ILE A 110 -6.27 -18.11 19.00
C ILE A 110 -5.11 -17.18 18.63
N THR A 111 -3.87 -17.70 18.70
CA THR A 111 -2.66 -16.93 18.41
C THR A 111 -2.61 -16.49 16.95
N PHE A 112 -3.01 -17.37 16.03
CA PHE A 112 -3.15 -17.06 14.61
C PHE A 112 -4.12 -15.91 14.37
N ASN A 113 -5.31 -15.96 14.97
CA ASN A 113 -6.31 -14.90 14.85
C ASN A 113 -5.81 -13.56 15.42
N ALA A 114 -5.06 -13.58 16.52
CA ALA A 114 -4.45 -12.37 17.07
C ALA A 114 -3.46 -11.72 16.08
N MET A 115 -2.61 -12.52 15.43
CA MET A 115 -1.71 -12.02 14.38
C MET A 115 -2.47 -11.46 13.18
N THR A 116 -3.54 -12.11 12.74
CA THR A 116 -4.38 -11.62 11.64
C THR A 116 -5.03 -10.27 11.99
N ASN A 117 -5.52 -10.10 13.21
CA ASN A 117 -6.07 -8.82 13.67
C ASN A 117 -5.01 -7.72 13.69
N GLN A 118 -3.81 -8.01 14.21
CA GLN A 118 -2.71 -7.06 14.23
C GLN A 118 -2.25 -6.66 12.80
N LEU A 119 -2.26 -7.61 11.86
CA LEU A 119 -2.01 -7.34 10.45
C LEU A 119 -3.07 -6.39 9.86
N ARG A 120 -4.35 -6.62 10.15
CA ARG A 120 -5.46 -5.76 9.71
C ARG A 120 -5.32 -4.33 10.24
N GLU A 121 -5.03 -4.18 11.53
CA GLU A 121 -4.81 -2.87 12.16
C GLU A 121 -3.61 -2.14 11.55
N THR A 122 -2.51 -2.87 11.29
CA THR A 122 -1.29 -2.30 10.69
C THR A 122 -1.57 -1.77 9.28
N LEU A 123 -2.32 -2.53 8.47
CA LEU A 123 -2.67 -2.10 7.11
C LEU A 123 -3.62 -0.91 7.10
N SER A 124 -4.65 -0.92 7.95
CA SER A 124 -5.56 0.22 8.08
C SER A 124 -4.82 1.49 8.54
N GLY A 125 -3.88 1.37 9.48
CA GLY A 125 -3.03 2.48 9.89
C GLY A 125 -2.10 2.97 8.79
N LEU A 126 -1.61 2.09 7.91
CA LEU A 126 -0.79 2.47 6.76
C LEU A 126 -1.60 3.25 5.73
N GLU A 127 -2.82 2.80 5.40
CA GLU A 127 -3.73 3.49 4.48
C GLU A 127 -4.03 4.91 4.96
N GLN A 128 -4.31 5.09 6.25
CA GLN A 128 -4.51 6.42 6.84
C GLN A 128 -3.26 7.31 6.67
N ARG A 129 -2.06 6.78 6.97
CA ARG A 129 -0.81 7.53 6.82
C ARG A 129 -0.53 7.90 5.37
N VAL A 130 -0.87 7.03 4.42
CA VAL A 130 -0.74 7.31 2.99
C VAL A 130 -1.72 8.43 2.60
N ALA A 131 -2.97 8.36 3.03
CA ALA A 131 -3.95 9.41 2.76
C ALA A 131 -3.51 10.79 3.31
N GLU A 132 -3.02 10.83 4.56
CA GLU A 132 -2.50 12.05 5.17
C GLU A 132 -1.29 12.64 4.42
N ARG A 133 -0.38 11.77 3.93
CA ARG A 133 0.80 12.21 3.15
C ARG A 133 0.39 12.72 1.77
N THR A 134 -0.55 12.06 1.11
CA THR A 134 -1.07 12.49 -0.19
C THR A 134 -1.76 13.85 -0.08
N GLU A 135 -2.54 14.08 0.97
CA GLU A 135 -3.16 15.38 1.24
C GLU A 135 -2.11 16.47 1.49
N LYS A 136 -1.13 16.21 2.37
CA LYS A 136 -0.04 17.16 2.62
C LYS A 136 0.77 17.48 1.35
N LEU A 137 1.03 16.48 0.52
CA LEU A 137 1.74 16.67 -0.74
C LEU A 137 0.93 17.55 -1.71
N SER A 138 -0.38 17.31 -1.83
CA SER A 138 -1.27 18.14 -2.66
C SER A 138 -1.32 19.59 -2.16
N GLN A 139 -1.35 19.81 -0.84
CA GLN A 139 -1.29 21.15 -0.26
C GLN A 139 0.03 21.85 -0.55
N SER A 140 1.16 21.15 -0.40
CA SER A 140 2.49 21.69 -0.72
C SER A 140 2.63 22.03 -2.20
N GLN A 141 2.10 21.20 -3.10
CA GLN A 141 2.05 21.48 -4.53
C GLN A 141 1.25 22.75 -4.83
N LYS A 142 0.01 22.85 -4.31
CA LYS A 142 -0.83 24.06 -4.46
C LYS A 142 -0.14 25.31 -3.92
N HIS A 143 0.55 25.20 -2.79
CA HIS A 143 1.29 26.31 -2.21
C HIS A 143 2.44 26.75 -3.11
N THR A 144 3.21 25.79 -3.65
CA THR A 144 4.30 26.07 -4.58
C THR A 144 3.80 26.72 -5.87
N GLU A 145 2.69 26.22 -6.44
CA GLU A 145 2.04 26.83 -7.61
C GLU A 145 1.55 28.25 -7.31
N GLY A 146 1.00 28.49 -6.12
CA GLY A 146 0.60 29.82 -5.67
C GLY A 146 1.77 30.79 -5.61
N LEU A 147 2.89 30.38 -5.02
CA LEU A 147 4.13 31.18 -4.96
C LEU A 147 4.68 31.47 -6.37
N LEU A 148 4.69 30.49 -7.27
CA LEU A 148 5.14 30.70 -8.65
C LEU A 148 4.27 31.72 -9.38
N LYS A 149 2.95 31.69 -9.17
CA LYS A 149 2.03 32.66 -9.74
C LYS A 149 2.26 34.07 -9.18
N GLU A 150 2.48 34.19 -7.88
CA GLU A 150 2.81 35.46 -7.24
C GLU A 150 4.13 36.04 -7.76
N LEU A 151 5.15 35.20 -7.96
CA LEU A 151 6.42 35.62 -8.57
C LEU A 151 6.26 36.06 -10.04
N ASP A 152 5.41 35.38 -10.82
CA ASP A 152 5.07 35.81 -12.19
C ASP A 152 4.40 37.19 -12.18
N ASP A 153 3.44 37.41 -11.28
CA ASP A 153 2.75 38.69 -11.13
C ASP A 153 3.72 39.80 -10.68
N ILE A 154 4.61 39.55 -9.72
CA ILE A 154 5.66 40.51 -9.32
C ILE A 154 6.61 40.81 -10.48
N THR A 155 7.05 39.80 -11.23
CA THR A 155 7.96 39.98 -12.37
C THR A 155 7.28 40.77 -13.49
N ARG A 156 5.98 40.54 -13.72
CA ARG A 156 5.16 41.34 -14.65
C ARG A 156 5.07 42.79 -14.20
N LEU A 157 4.86 43.04 -12.91
CA LEU A 157 4.84 44.39 -12.33
C LEU A 157 6.21 45.08 -12.42
N ALA A 158 7.31 44.38 -12.17
CA ALA A 158 8.66 44.93 -12.29
C ALA A 158 9.00 45.34 -13.73
N ARG A 159 8.44 44.66 -14.74
CA ARG A 159 8.62 45.02 -16.16
C ARG A 159 7.69 46.13 -16.66
N LEU A 160 6.72 46.56 -15.85
CA LEU A 160 5.67 47.49 -16.32
C LEU A 160 6.17 48.91 -16.59
N VAL A 161 7.28 49.36 -15.98
CA VAL A 161 7.96 50.62 -16.35
C VAL A 161 9.45 50.51 -16.00
N ASN A 162 10.30 50.29 -16.99
CA ASN A 162 11.74 50.55 -16.84
C ASN A 162 12.10 51.73 -17.73
N PHE A 163 12.78 52.73 -17.16
CA PHE A 163 13.28 53.87 -17.91
C PHE A 163 14.77 54.08 -17.64
N GLU A 164 15.51 54.41 -18.70
CA GLU A 164 16.90 54.83 -18.60
C GLU A 164 16.99 56.32 -18.91
N PHE A 165 17.74 57.08 -18.11
CA PHE A 165 17.98 58.49 -18.36
C PHE A 165 19.40 58.68 -18.89
N ASN A 166 19.55 59.28 -20.07
CA ASN A 166 20.84 59.68 -20.60
C ASN A 166 21.15 61.14 -20.19
N PRO A 167 22.10 61.39 -19.27
CA PRO A 167 22.37 62.73 -18.77
C PRO A 167 23.05 63.64 -19.80
N LYS A 168 23.71 63.08 -20.83
CA LYS A 168 24.38 63.87 -21.89
C LYS A 168 23.38 64.42 -22.90
N THR A 169 22.39 63.62 -23.27
CA THR A 169 21.36 64.00 -24.26
C THR A 169 20.08 64.50 -23.61
N GLN A 170 19.96 64.35 -22.29
CA GLN A 170 18.74 64.61 -21.52
C GLN A 170 17.52 63.86 -22.05
N MET A 171 17.70 62.63 -22.50
CA MET A 171 16.62 61.80 -23.03
C MET A 171 16.25 60.71 -22.02
N PHE A 172 14.95 60.42 -21.89
CA PHE A 172 14.47 59.21 -21.24
C PHE A 172 14.15 58.16 -22.29
N LEU A 173 14.66 56.96 -22.08
CA LEU A 173 14.38 55.76 -22.85
C LEU A 173 13.46 54.86 -22.04
N PHE A 174 12.24 54.62 -22.52
CA PHE A 174 11.30 53.71 -21.87
C PHE A 174 11.20 52.39 -22.64
N ASN A 175 10.99 51.29 -21.93
CA ASN A 175 10.75 49.99 -22.55
C ASN A 175 9.42 49.95 -23.32
N ASP A 176 9.32 49.05 -24.31
CA ASP A 176 8.15 48.95 -25.21
C ASP A 176 6.81 48.77 -24.49
N ARG A 177 6.83 48.11 -23.33
CA ARG A 177 5.66 47.85 -22.46
C ARG A 177 5.07 49.09 -21.80
N PHE A 178 5.88 50.14 -21.57
CA PHE A 178 5.39 51.44 -21.09
C PHE A 178 4.31 52.00 -22.03
N TYR A 179 4.50 51.81 -23.33
CA TYR A 179 3.64 52.37 -24.37
C TYR A 179 2.34 51.58 -24.59
N GLU A 180 2.36 50.25 -24.45
CA GLU A 180 1.14 49.43 -24.39
C GLU A 180 0.21 49.91 -23.26
N THR A 181 0.80 50.27 -22.12
CA THR A 181 0.07 50.75 -20.93
C THR A 181 -0.53 52.15 -21.15
N LEU A 182 0.11 52.99 -21.96
CA LEU A 182 -0.42 54.30 -22.37
C LEU A 182 -1.39 54.24 -23.56
N GLY A 183 -1.70 53.05 -24.07
CA GLY A 183 -2.65 52.86 -25.17
C GLY A 183 -2.11 53.28 -26.54
N THR A 184 -0.80 53.25 -26.74
CA THR A 184 -0.15 53.59 -28.01
C THR A 184 0.30 52.29 -28.70
N ASN A 185 0.03 52.15 -30.01
CA ASN A 185 0.33 50.93 -30.78
C ASN A 185 1.72 50.95 -31.46
N VAL A 186 2.66 51.77 -30.99
CA VAL A 186 3.95 51.95 -31.67
C VAL A 186 5.04 51.17 -30.93
N VAL A 187 5.54 50.12 -31.58
CA VAL A 187 6.67 49.29 -31.14
C VAL A 187 7.89 49.75 -31.93
N PHE A 188 8.97 50.14 -31.25
CA PHE A 188 10.23 50.52 -31.89
C PHE A 188 11.35 49.62 -31.38
N GLU A 189 12.09 48.97 -32.29
CA GLU A 189 13.37 48.35 -31.92
C GLU A 189 14.29 49.46 -31.41
N ASP A 190 14.78 49.32 -30.18
CA ASP A 190 15.59 50.28 -29.40
C ASP A 190 14.83 51.37 -28.63
N GLY A 191 13.50 51.30 -28.52
CA GLY A 191 12.67 52.20 -27.70
C GLY A 191 12.50 53.61 -28.27
N PHE A 192 11.76 54.47 -27.56
CA PHE A 192 11.52 55.86 -27.98
C PHE A 192 12.18 56.82 -26.99
N ASP A 193 13.05 57.69 -27.50
CA ASP A 193 13.74 58.72 -26.73
C ASP A 193 12.86 59.99 -26.69
N PHE A 194 12.51 60.48 -25.49
CA PHE A 194 11.88 61.80 -25.31
C PHE A 194 12.76 62.76 -24.50
N PRO A 195 12.75 64.07 -24.81
CA PRO A 195 13.46 65.06 -24.00
C PRO A 195 12.91 65.09 -22.57
N ALA A 196 13.80 65.10 -21.58
CA ALA A 196 13.44 65.07 -20.16
C ALA A 196 12.49 66.20 -19.76
N LYS A 197 12.69 67.38 -20.33
CA LYS A 197 11.79 68.52 -20.13
C LYS A 197 10.34 68.19 -20.50
N TYR A 198 10.12 67.51 -21.63
CA TYR A 198 8.77 67.13 -22.09
C TYR A 198 8.13 66.08 -21.17
N ALA A 199 8.91 65.07 -20.75
CA ALA A 199 8.42 64.04 -19.84
C ALA A 199 8.02 64.63 -18.47
N LEU A 200 8.82 65.57 -17.95
CA LEU A 200 8.58 66.19 -16.65
C LEU A 200 7.39 67.14 -16.67
N GLU A 201 7.21 67.93 -17.73
CA GLU A 201 6.03 68.81 -17.87
C GLU A 201 4.72 68.03 -18.07
N ARG A 202 4.79 66.83 -18.68
CA ARG A 202 3.60 66.05 -19.02
C ARG A 202 3.17 65.08 -17.92
N PHE A 203 4.12 64.47 -17.23
CA PHE A 203 3.85 63.34 -16.33
C PHE A 203 4.14 63.65 -14.87
N VAL A 204 4.93 64.69 -14.56
CA VAL A 204 5.26 65.08 -13.19
C VAL A 204 4.46 66.32 -12.78
N LEU A 205 4.03 66.39 -11.53
CA LEU A 205 3.31 67.56 -11.04
C LEU A 205 4.23 68.81 -11.10
N PRO A 206 3.69 70.02 -11.39
CA PRO A 206 4.49 71.23 -11.56
C PRO A 206 5.39 71.58 -10.36
N ILE A 207 4.98 71.18 -9.16
CA ILE A 207 5.72 71.43 -7.92
C ILE A 207 6.96 70.53 -7.78
N ASP A 208 6.92 69.34 -8.39
CA ASP A 208 7.98 68.34 -8.34
C ASP A 208 8.85 68.36 -9.60
N SER A 209 8.35 68.90 -10.72
CA SER A 209 9.05 68.94 -12.01
C SER A 209 10.34 69.77 -11.96
N GLU A 210 10.33 70.93 -11.27
CA GLU A 210 11.51 71.77 -11.13
C GLU A 210 12.57 71.13 -10.22
N ARG A 211 12.13 70.44 -9.16
CA ARG A 211 13.01 69.71 -8.25
C ARG A 211 13.68 68.54 -8.96
N LEU A 212 12.91 67.73 -9.70
CA LEU A 212 13.42 66.63 -10.52
C LEU A 212 14.39 67.12 -11.61
N LEU A 213 14.10 68.23 -12.29
CA LEU A 213 15.02 68.84 -13.25
C LEU A 213 16.34 69.28 -12.59
N SER A 214 16.27 69.92 -11.42
CA SER A 214 17.45 70.29 -10.65
C SER A 214 18.27 69.06 -10.26
N ASP A 215 17.60 67.98 -9.85
CA ASP A 215 18.24 66.74 -9.46
C ASP A 215 18.89 65.98 -10.61
N LEU A 216 18.27 66.01 -11.80
CA LEU A 216 18.78 65.43 -13.05
C LEU A 216 19.89 66.29 -13.69
N ASN A 217 19.88 67.61 -13.50
CA ASN A 217 20.90 68.54 -14.00
C ASN A 217 22.12 68.64 -13.06
N GLY A 218 21.94 68.36 -11.77
CA GLY A 218 23.00 68.37 -10.75
C GLY A 218 23.87 67.10 -10.72
N VAL A 219 23.96 66.34 -11.82
CA VAL A 219 24.75 65.10 -11.92
C VAL A 219 26.24 65.44 -11.81
N GLY A 220 26.71 65.43 -10.56
CA GLY A 220 28.05 65.79 -10.14
C GLY A 220 28.21 66.05 -8.63
N ALA A 221 27.12 66.15 -7.85
CA ALA A 221 27.23 66.38 -6.41
C ALA A 221 26.46 65.32 -5.58
N ASP A 222 27.26 64.52 -4.89
CA ASP A 222 26.96 63.68 -3.73
C ASP A 222 26.27 62.33 -3.96
N GLU A 223 27.00 61.25 -3.67
CA GLU A 223 26.52 59.85 -3.65
C GLU A 223 25.55 59.57 -2.49
N THR A 224 25.21 60.58 -1.69
CA THR A 224 24.34 60.51 -0.52
C THR A 224 22.94 61.08 -0.74
N LYS A 225 22.45 61.17 -1.99
CA LYS A 225 21.06 61.63 -2.23
C LYS A 225 20.05 60.69 -1.56
N GLU A 226 19.41 61.24 -0.53
CA GLU A 226 18.31 60.64 0.23
C GLU A 226 17.17 60.21 -0.69
N GLU A 227 16.55 59.08 -0.34
CA GLU A 227 15.31 58.60 -0.94
C GLU A 227 14.31 59.75 -1.05
N THR A 228 13.90 60.08 -2.27
CA THR A 228 13.02 61.22 -2.52
C THR A 228 11.72 60.73 -3.15
N ASP A 229 10.60 61.09 -2.52
CA ASP A 229 9.25 60.85 -3.05
C ASP A 229 8.88 61.91 -4.08
N TYR A 230 8.52 61.48 -5.29
CA TYR A 230 8.00 62.36 -6.35
C TYR A 230 6.56 61.99 -6.69
N GLN A 231 5.71 62.99 -6.92
CA GLN A 231 4.33 62.78 -7.33
C GLN A 231 4.17 62.97 -8.84
N PHE A 232 3.49 62.01 -9.48
CA PHE A 232 3.25 61.97 -10.92
C PHE A 232 1.77 61.76 -11.21
N LEU A 233 1.35 62.13 -12.42
CA LEU A 233 0.00 61.92 -12.92
C LEU A 233 -0.03 60.67 -13.81
N ASP A 234 -0.90 59.70 -13.49
CA ASP A 234 -1.12 58.56 -14.37
C ASP A 234 -1.99 58.92 -15.59
N HIS A 235 -2.14 57.97 -16.53
CA HIS A 235 -2.93 58.14 -17.76
C HIS A 235 -4.42 58.46 -17.51
N LYS A 236 -4.92 58.29 -16.28
CA LYS A 236 -6.27 58.66 -15.85
C LYS A 236 -6.31 59.97 -15.05
N SER A 237 -5.21 60.74 -15.07
CA SER A 237 -5.04 61.98 -14.31
C SER A 237 -5.14 61.81 -12.79
N GLN A 238 -4.79 60.63 -12.27
CA GLN A 238 -4.71 60.41 -10.82
C GLN A 238 -3.28 60.66 -10.32
N ILE A 239 -3.15 61.28 -9.15
CA ILE A 239 -1.87 61.50 -8.48
C ILE A 239 -1.37 60.17 -7.90
N ARG A 240 -0.15 59.80 -8.26
CA ARG A 240 0.57 58.63 -7.77
C ARG A 240 1.90 59.10 -7.18
N SER A 241 2.38 58.44 -6.14
CA SER A 241 3.71 58.71 -5.58
C SER A 241 4.69 57.64 -6.04
N PHE A 242 5.85 58.05 -6.54
CA PHE A 242 6.96 57.16 -6.90
C PHE A 242 8.06 57.36 -5.89
N HIS A 243 8.42 56.28 -5.21
CA HIS A 243 9.57 56.27 -4.31
C HIS A 243 10.83 56.09 -5.17
N SER A 244 11.54 57.18 -5.43
CA SER A 244 12.75 57.15 -6.23
C SER A 244 13.97 56.96 -5.34
N ALA A 245 14.46 55.74 -5.26
CA ALA A 245 15.88 55.50 -5.05
C ALA A 245 16.53 55.55 -6.44
N LEU A 246 16.85 56.73 -6.95
CA LEU A 246 17.65 56.90 -8.15
C LEU A 246 19.07 56.39 -7.87
N ARG A 247 19.25 55.06 -7.87
CA ARG A 247 20.57 54.46 -7.89
C ARG A 247 21.11 54.62 -9.30
N LEU A 248 22.13 55.47 -9.40
CA LEU A 248 22.98 55.59 -10.57
C LEU A 248 23.59 54.21 -10.87
N ASN A 249 22.99 53.43 -11.76
CA ASN A 249 23.73 52.43 -12.49
C ASN A 249 24.51 53.15 -13.57
N SER A 250 25.77 53.48 -13.27
CA SER A 250 26.74 53.82 -14.31
C SER A 250 26.87 52.60 -15.22
N ILE A 251 26.19 52.61 -16.37
CA ILE A 251 26.43 51.63 -17.42
C ILE A 251 27.87 51.86 -17.90
N GLN A 252 28.76 50.92 -17.58
CA GLN A 252 29.93 50.69 -18.43
C GLN A 252 29.40 50.24 -19.78
N MET A 253 29.29 51.21 -20.69
CA MET A 253 29.30 50.95 -22.13
C MET A 253 30.68 50.40 -22.48
N ASP A 254 30.86 49.09 -22.33
CA ASP A 254 31.97 48.38 -22.96
C ASP A 254 31.62 46.89 -23.13
N ARG A 255 30.78 46.61 -24.14
CA ARG A 255 30.85 45.43 -25.04
C ARG A 255 29.65 45.38 -26.00
N LEU A 256 29.69 46.22 -27.03
CA LEU A 256 29.04 45.96 -28.32
C LEU A 256 30.01 46.27 -29.49
N GLN A 257 31.28 45.88 -29.34
CA GLN A 257 32.19 45.62 -30.45
C GLN A 257 33.12 44.45 -30.09
N ASN A 258 32.59 43.23 -30.25
CA ASN A 258 33.26 42.05 -30.82
C ASN A 258 32.32 40.85 -30.80
#